data_AF-A0A8X7RBM7-F1
#
_entry.id   AF-A0A8X7RBM7-F1
#
_cell.length_a   1.000
_cell.length_b   1.000
_cell.length_c   1.000
_cell.angle_alpha   90.00
_cell.angle_beta   90.00
_cell.angle_gamma   90.00
#
_symmetry.space_group_name_H-M   'P 1'
#
loop_
_entity.id
_entity.type
_entity.pdbx_description
1 polymer ?
#
loop_
_entity_poly.entity_id
_entity_poly.type
_entity_poly.pdbx_seq_one_letter_code
_entity_poly.pdbx_strand_id
1 'polypeptide(L)'
;MEMMYTDIVIALRKKGLDANPRDYLTFFCLGNREVNKAGEYSPPEKPAANSDYARAQESRRFMIYVHSKMMIGKSKSTLHDKEI
;
A
#
# COMPACT_ATOMS: atom_id res chain seq x y z
N MET A 1 11.34 3.14 -6.05
CA MET A 1 10.41 4.27 -5.78
C MET A 1 11.07 5.62 -5.92
N GLU A 2 12.38 5.69 -5.66
CA GLU A 2 13.17 6.91 -5.72
C GLU A 2 13.04 7.66 -7.04
N MET A 3 13.25 7.02 -8.20
CA MET A 3 13.16 7.71 -9.50
C MET A 3 11.80 8.39 -9.74
N MET A 4 10.69 7.71 -9.42
CA MET A 4 9.34 8.25 -9.60
C MET A 4 9.11 9.51 -8.73
N TYR A 5 9.57 9.49 -7.47
CA TYR A 5 9.47 10.65 -6.60
C TYR A 5 10.41 11.78 -7.05
N THR A 6 11.61 11.47 -7.53
CA THR A 6 12.54 12.45 -8.10
C THR A 6 11.93 13.20 -9.27
N ASP A 7 11.26 12.51 -10.18
CA ASP A 7 10.59 13.13 -11.33
C ASP A 7 9.49 14.11 -10.89
N ILE A 8 8.67 13.72 -9.90
CA ILE A 8 7.63 14.59 -9.33
C ILE A 8 8.26 15.83 -8.70
N VAL A 9 9.30 15.67 -7.87
CA VAL A 9 9.98 16.80 -7.21
C VAL A 9 10.56 17.77 -8.23
N ILE A 10 11.20 17.28 -9.29
CA ILE A 10 11.75 18.12 -10.36
C ILE A 10 10.63 18.89 -11.06
N ALA A 11 9.50 18.25 -11.34
CA ALA A 11 8.35 18.90 -11.98
C ALA A 11 7.75 20.01 -11.09
N LEU A 12 7.58 19.75 -9.79
CA LEU A 12 7.08 20.73 -8.82
C LEU A 12 8.00 21.96 -8.74
N ARG A 13 9.31 21.74 -8.63
CA ARG A 13 10.32 22.83 -8.60
C ARG A 13 10.29 23.66 -9.87
N LYS A 14 10.21 23.02 -11.05
CA LYS A 14 10.13 23.73 -12.35
C LYS A 14 8.86 24.59 -12.45
N LYS A 15 7.79 24.23 -11.74
CA LYS A 15 6.53 24.99 -11.70
C LYS A 15 6.47 25.98 -10.54
N GLY A 16 7.50 26.04 -9.67
CA GLY A 16 7.50 26.88 -8.47
C GLY A 16 6.40 26.50 -7.47
N LEU A 17 5.94 25.25 -7.50
CA LEU A 17 4.89 24.76 -6.61
C LEU A 17 5.51 24.24 -5.31
N ASP A 18 5.04 24.78 -4.19
CA ASP A 18 5.32 24.25 -2.85
C ASP A 18 4.25 23.22 -2.47
N ALA A 19 4.44 21.98 -2.93
CA ALA A 19 3.52 20.88 -2.70
C ALA A 19 4.27 19.61 -2.27
N ASN A 20 3.59 18.72 -1.55
CA ASN A 20 4.18 17.45 -1.14
C ASN A 20 4.12 16.47 -2.32
N PRO A 21 5.24 15.83 -2.74
CA PRO A 21 5.21 14.80 -3.79
C PRO A 21 4.23 13.65 -3.52
N ARG A 22 3.91 13.40 -2.24
CA ARG A 22 2.91 12.38 -1.84
C ARG A 22 1.47 12.72 -2.21
N ASP A 23 1.19 14.00 -2.50
CA ASP A 23 -0.12 14.43 -3.01
C ASP A 23 -0.34 13.99 -4.47
N TYR A 24 0.75 13.67 -5.18
CA TYR A 24 0.73 13.23 -6.58
C TYR A 24 0.95 11.72 -6.73
N LEU A 25 1.71 11.11 -5.83
CA LEU A 25 2.00 9.68 -5.84
C LEU A 25 2.20 9.19 -4.41
N THR A 26 1.39 8.22 -3.99
CA THR A 26 1.53 7.61 -2.66
C THR A 26 1.49 6.09 -2.76
N PHE A 27 2.16 5.41 -1.82
CA PHE A 27 2.26 3.96 -1.77
C PHE A 27 1.67 3.44 -0.48
N PHE A 28 0.83 2.42 -0.59
CA PHE A 28 0.22 1.75 0.54
C PHE A 28 0.50 0.25 0.48
N CYS A 29 0.51 -0.37 1.65
CA CYS A 29 0.44 -1.82 1.82
C CYS A 29 -0.79 -2.17 2.66
N LEU A 30 -1.18 -3.44 2.66
CA LEU A 30 -2.30 -3.93 3.46
C LEU A 30 -1.79 -4.74 4.65
N GLY A 31 -2.39 -4.52 5.81
CA GLY A 31 -2.13 -5.30 7.02
C GLY A 31 -3.42 -5.44 7.82
N ASN A 32 -3.56 -6.57 8.51
CA ASN A 32 -4.67 -6.79 9.44
C ASN A 32 -4.14 -6.87 10.87
N ARG A 33 -4.98 -6.48 11.83
CA ARG A 33 -4.73 -6.68 13.25
C ARG A 33 -6.03 -7.06 13.95
N GLU A 34 -5.99 -8.12 14.75
CA GLU A 34 -7.17 -8.63 15.44
C GLU A 34 -6.92 -8.70 16.95
N VAL A 35 -7.95 -8.41 17.73
CA VAL A 35 -7.89 -8.62 19.18
C VAL A 35 -8.11 -10.11 19.50
N ASN A 36 -7.50 -10.60 20.59
CA ASN A 36 -7.82 -11.92 21.12
C ASN A 36 -9.28 -11.96 21.58
N LYS A 37 -10.05 -12.95 21.14
CA LYS A 37 -11.44 -13.15 21.54
C LYS A 37 -11.59 -14.44 22.34
N ALA A 38 -12.48 -14.44 23.32
CA ALA A 38 -12.82 -15.65 24.07
C ALA A 38 -13.40 -16.72 23.12
N GLY A 39 -12.93 -17.95 23.25
CA GLY A 39 -13.35 -19.07 22.39
C GLY A 39 -12.67 -19.14 21.02
N GLU A 40 -11.68 -18.30 20.75
CA GLU A 40 -10.86 -18.45 19.53
C GLU A 40 -9.92 -19.66 19.62
N TYR A 41 -9.48 -20.15 18.46
CA TYR A 41 -8.57 -21.28 18.38
C TYR A 41 -7.23 -20.98 19.06
N SER A 42 -6.79 -21.88 19.94
CA SER A 42 -5.45 -21.86 20.53
C SER A 42 -4.60 -22.97 19.91
N PRO A 43 -3.49 -22.66 19.22
CA PRO A 43 -2.60 -23.68 18.70
C PRO A 43 -1.95 -24.47 19.85
N PRO A 44 -1.73 -25.80 19.66
CA PRO A 44 -1.13 -26.66 20.70
C PRO A 44 0.36 -26.38 20.91
N GLU A 45 1.06 -25.94 19.86
CA GLU A 45 2.49 -25.60 19.89
C GLU A 45 2.69 -24.10 19.76
N LYS A 46 3.77 -23.61 20.37
CA LYS A 46 4.19 -22.21 20.27
C LYS A 46 5.37 -22.08 19.31
N PRO A 47 5.46 -20.98 18.55
CA PRO A 47 6.63 -20.70 17.73
C PRO A 47 7.91 -20.62 18.59
N ALA A 48 9.06 -20.84 17.94
CA ALA A 48 10.35 -20.65 18.58
C ALA A 48 10.49 -19.23 19.16
N ALA A 49 11.05 -19.13 20.37
CA ALA A 49 11.29 -17.86 21.03
C ALA A 49 12.13 -16.93 20.14
N ASN A 50 11.85 -15.63 20.18
CA ASN A 50 12.52 -14.59 19.40
C ASN A 50 12.41 -14.73 17.86
N SER A 51 11.52 -15.58 17.35
CA SER A 51 11.21 -15.65 15.91
C SER A 51 10.24 -14.55 15.45
N ASP A 52 10.25 -14.23 14.15
CA ASP A 52 9.23 -13.36 13.55
C ASP A 52 7.82 -13.94 13.72
N TYR A 53 7.71 -15.27 13.70
CA TYR A 53 6.45 -15.95 13.89
C TYR A 53 5.89 -15.69 15.30
N ALA A 54 6.72 -15.84 16.34
CA ALA A 54 6.33 -15.50 17.72
C ALA A 54 5.88 -14.04 17.83
N ARG A 55 6.67 -13.09 17.30
CA ARG A 55 6.33 -11.65 17.33
C ARG A 55 5.01 -11.34 16.59
N ALA A 56 4.78 -11.96 15.44
CA ALA A 56 3.55 -11.78 14.67
C ALA A 56 2.33 -12.33 15.41
N GLN A 57 2.45 -13.53 15.98
CA GLN A 57 1.39 -14.17 16.76
C GLN A 57 1.02 -13.36 18.01
N GLU A 58 2.02 -12.89 18.77
CA GLU A 58 1.82 -12.09 19.98
C GLU A 58 1.24 -10.71 19.68
N SER A 59 1.73 -10.03 18.65
CA SER A 59 1.24 -8.69 18.29
C SER A 59 -0.11 -8.71 17.56
N ARG A 60 -0.57 -9.91 17.18
CA ARG A 60 -1.82 -10.18 16.47
C ARG A 60 -1.98 -9.39 15.18
N ARG A 61 -0.88 -9.15 14.48
CA ARG A 61 -0.86 -8.40 13.22
C ARG A 61 0.03 -9.07 12.19
N PHE A 62 -0.43 -9.03 10.94
CA PHE A 62 0.37 -9.51 9.82
C PHE A 62 -0.01 -8.78 8.53
N MET A 63 0.90 -8.82 7.55
CA MET A 63 0.63 -8.27 6.23
C MET A 63 -0.47 -9.07 5.53
N ILE A 64 -1.44 -8.39 4.93
CA ILE A 64 -2.34 -9.01 3.96
C ILE A 64 -1.56 -9.09 2.65
N TYR A 65 -1.38 -10.30 2.12
CA TYR A 65 -0.60 -10.50 0.91
C TYR A 65 -1.36 -9.98 -0.32
N VAL A 66 -0.87 -8.87 -0.89
CA VAL A 66 -1.43 -8.26 -2.10
C VAL A 66 -0.97 -9.07 -3.33
N HIS A 67 -1.72 -10.12 -3.68
CA HIS A 67 -1.46 -10.94 -4.87
C HIS A 67 -2.14 -10.40 -6.15
N SER A 68 -2.78 -9.23 -6.07
CA SER A 68 -3.50 -8.61 -7.18
C SER A 68 -2.58 -8.19 -8.33
N LYS A 69 -3.06 -8.29 -9.57
CA LYS A 69 -2.42 -7.73 -10.78
C LYS A 69 -3.45 -6.89 -11.51
N MET A 70 -3.70 -5.70 -10.98
CA MET A 70 -4.79 -4.84 -11.42
C MET A 70 -4.33 -3.38 -11.47
N MET A 71 -4.87 -2.63 -12.41
CA MET A 71 -4.76 -1.18 -12.49
C MET A 71 -6.14 -0.61 -12.85
N ILE A 72 -6.55 0.47 -12.18
CA ILE A 72 -7.78 1.20 -12.48
C ILE A 72 -7.38 2.60 -12.93
N GLY A 73 -7.96 3.07 -14.03
CA GLY A 73 -7.77 4.42 -14.56
C GLY A 73 -9.10 4.99 -15.05
N LYS A 74 -9.12 6.30 -15.33
CA LYS A 74 -10.31 6.95 -15.89
C LYS A 74 -10.57 6.46 -17.33
N SER A 75 -11.77 5.96 -17.61
CA SER A 75 -12.24 5.72 -18.98
C SER A 75 -12.67 7.05 -19.62
N LYS A 76 -12.15 7.38 -20.82
CA LYS A 76 -12.66 8.50 -21.64
C LYS A 76 -13.74 7.95 -22.57
N SER A 77 -15.01 8.23 -22.28
CA SER A 77 -16.11 8.01 -23.23
C SER A 77 -16.50 9.32 -23.92
N THR A 78 -15.59 9.94 -24.68
CA THR A 78 -15.92 10.92 -25.75
C THR A 78 -14.69 11.16 -26.62
N LEU A 79 -14.54 10.34 -27.67
CA LEU A 79 -13.88 10.78 -28.90
C LEU A 79 -14.99 11.45 -29.71
N HIS A 80 -15.05 12.78 -29.69
CA HIS A 80 -15.60 13.48 -30.86
C HIS A 80 -14.41 13.70 -31.76
N ASP A 81 -14.37 12.94 -32.84
CA ASP A 81 -13.53 13.23 -33.99
C ASP A 81 -13.75 14.69 -34.38
N LYS A 82 -12.67 15.46 -34.30
CA LYS A 82 -12.52 16.68 -35.08
C LYS A 82 -11.25 16.50 -35.90
N GLU A 83 -11.38 15.69 -36.95
CA GLU A 83 -10.76 16.04 -38.22
C GLU A 83 -11.62 17.16 -38.82
N ILE A 84 -11.02 18.34 -38.93
CA ILE A 84 -10.98 19.30 -40.07
C ILE A 84 -10.07 20.43 -39.61
#